data_AF-A7TFE1-F1
#
_entry.id   AF-A7TFE1-F1
#
_cell.length_a   1.000
_cell.length_b   1.000
_cell.length_c   1.000
_cell.angle_alpha   90.00
_cell.angle_beta   90.00
_cell.angle_gamma   90.00
#
_symmetry.space_group_name_H-M   'P 1'
#
loop_
_entity.id
_entity.type
_entity.pdbx_description
1 polymer ?
#
loop_
_entity_poly.entity_id
_entity_poly.type
_entity_poly.pdbx_seq_one_letter_code
_entity_poly.pdbx_strand_id
1 'polypeptide(L)'
;MKLPILLLSTIATAIALEFDDQENLNAQVISQNIFENSRSDPLSFESKDNENSLQKRMVNETKYTAYILEHGSNLEIEDVLEFLPNNYDSDPSLSAYCREAKHVIQSKQDLFDLQAQCPTVKGTVHIIDYDSQEVNLGSIEKITGDLLIEDSPEIVRIIAPALKEVGGTFSLHSLTSLVLLDVGIMTKVKAIDWKVVPILNTVSLNDNIENLESIVISDTSLSEIEGFDKIYELEIFNINNNRFLEIIRTNLKQVKTQFTIHANAKEMQLEMPELEFAENITVRDTSSVYFPKLERVASSMEFIENLFTELEIPTLTAVGGTLGIIDNQNLKSVNFSGVTNIQGGLMISNNERLETLDFLPTLKQIGGAIFFEGRFQDTDFPELKLVKGSAYINSNSETLDCSKWTTPISGRSIIRGGKINCTSGRKQKSISVNENGDVIQGSEVVTETEVVPEKKNSYGSSVSNSSSMKTISQMSVLLWILVVGAVTITSNIAI
;
A
#
# COMPACT_ATOMS: atom_id res chain seq x y z
N MET A 1 13.38 -47.95 15.43
CA MET A 1 13.75 -47.51 16.78
C MET A 1 12.51 -47.68 17.66
N LYS A 2 12.49 -48.69 18.53
CA LYS A 2 11.36 -49.03 19.43
C LYS A 2 11.56 -48.29 20.75
N LEU A 3 10.72 -47.29 21.03
CA LEU A 3 10.42 -46.71 22.36
C LEU A 3 9.35 -45.63 22.08
N PRO A 4 8.04 -45.92 22.25
CA PRO A 4 7.40 -45.81 23.57
C PRO A 4 6.12 -46.68 23.66
N ILE A 5 6.24 -47.95 24.05
CA ILE A 5 5.07 -48.78 24.44
C ILE A 5 5.19 -49.26 25.90
N LEU A 6 6.36 -49.06 26.53
CA LEU A 6 6.58 -49.49 27.91
C LEU A 6 6.12 -48.49 28.99
N LEU A 7 5.84 -47.22 28.68
CA LEU A 7 5.39 -46.25 29.70
C LEU A 7 3.88 -46.35 30.03
N LEU A 8 3.08 -46.97 29.15
CA LEU A 8 1.63 -47.11 29.34
C LEU A 8 1.26 -48.36 30.16
N SER A 9 2.10 -49.39 30.19
CA SER A 9 1.83 -50.60 31.00
C SER A 9 2.06 -50.38 32.50
N THR A 10 2.98 -49.48 32.87
CA THR A 10 3.37 -49.20 34.27
C THR A 10 2.40 -48.26 34.99
N ILE A 11 1.64 -47.45 34.27
CA ILE A 11 0.64 -46.54 34.86
C ILE A 11 -0.68 -47.28 35.11
N ALA A 12 -1.04 -48.24 34.26
CA ALA A 12 -2.21 -49.09 34.48
C ALA A 12 -2.05 -50.06 35.67
N THR A 13 -0.82 -50.46 36.03
CA THR A 13 -0.58 -51.32 37.22
C THR A 13 -0.52 -50.54 38.53
N ALA A 14 -0.24 -49.23 38.50
CA ALA A 14 -0.21 -48.39 39.69
C ALA A 14 -1.61 -48.02 40.21
N ILE A 15 -2.62 -48.04 39.34
CA ILE A 15 -4.02 -47.69 39.67
C ILE A 15 -4.78 -48.90 40.29
N ALA A 16 -4.19 -50.10 40.27
CA ALA A 16 -4.83 -51.33 40.79
C ALA A 16 -4.37 -51.76 42.20
N LEU A 17 -3.49 -51.00 42.88
CA LEU A 17 -2.89 -51.42 44.18
C LEU A 17 -3.15 -50.49 45.37
N GLU A 18 -3.85 -49.38 45.20
CA GLU A 18 -4.30 -48.55 46.32
C GLU A 18 -5.78 -48.24 46.10
N PHE A 19 -6.69 -49.16 46.44
CA PHE A 19 -8.03 -48.89 47.00
C PHE A 19 -8.71 -50.25 47.23
N ASP A 20 -8.77 -50.63 48.51
CA ASP A 20 -9.52 -51.77 49.03
C ASP A 20 -10.92 -51.29 49.44
N ASP A 21 -11.91 -52.09 49.07
CA ASP A 21 -13.34 -52.14 49.41
C ASP A 21 -14.33 -50.96 49.19
N GLN A 22 -15.28 -51.29 48.29
CA GLN A 22 -16.71 -50.98 48.22
C GLN A 22 -17.20 -49.53 48.14
N GLU A 23 -17.21 -48.95 46.92
CA GLU A 23 -18.45 -48.47 46.29
C GLU A 23 -18.31 -48.20 44.77
N ASN A 24 -19.22 -48.83 44.01
CA ASN A 24 -19.80 -48.41 42.71
C ASN A 24 -19.00 -48.38 41.40
N LEU A 25 -19.13 -49.50 40.65
CA LEU A 25 -19.71 -49.67 39.30
C LEU A 25 -19.43 -48.72 38.10
N ASN A 26 -18.72 -47.59 38.22
CA ASN A 26 -18.48 -46.67 37.10
C ASN A 26 -17.12 -46.86 36.39
N ALA A 27 -16.21 -47.67 36.94
CA ALA A 27 -14.88 -47.89 36.35
C ALA A 27 -14.87 -48.95 35.22
N GLN A 28 -15.85 -49.85 35.15
CA GLN A 28 -15.88 -50.91 34.14
C GLN A 28 -16.35 -50.41 32.76
N VAL A 29 -17.17 -49.35 32.69
CA VAL A 29 -17.69 -48.78 31.44
C VAL A 29 -16.63 -47.96 30.68
N ILE A 30 -15.65 -47.38 31.39
CA ILE A 30 -14.63 -46.50 30.80
C ILE A 30 -13.54 -47.32 30.06
N SER A 31 -13.29 -48.57 30.45
CA SER A 31 -12.26 -49.41 29.83
C SER A 31 -12.63 -49.96 28.43
N GLN A 32 -13.92 -50.06 28.10
CA GLN A 32 -14.37 -50.57 26.78
C GLN A 32 -14.27 -49.52 25.66
N ASN A 33 -14.51 -48.23 25.96
CA ASN A 33 -14.45 -47.16 24.94
C ASN A 33 -13.02 -46.82 24.47
N ILE A 34 -11.99 -47.17 25.25
CA ILE A 34 -10.59 -46.91 24.90
C ILE A 34 -10.07 -47.93 23.87
N PHE A 35 -10.64 -49.15 23.83
CA PHE A 35 -10.13 -50.22 22.96
C PHE A 35 -10.68 -50.16 21.53
N GLU A 36 -11.89 -49.62 21.32
CA GLU A 36 -12.54 -49.59 19.99
C GLU A 36 -12.02 -48.48 19.05
N ASN A 37 -11.51 -47.37 19.60
CA ASN A 37 -11.03 -46.23 18.79
C ASN A 37 -9.61 -46.39 18.19
N SER A 38 -8.99 -47.56 18.30
CA SER A 38 -7.63 -47.83 17.81
C SER A 38 -7.56 -48.59 16.48
N ARG A 39 -8.69 -48.86 15.82
CA ARG A 39 -8.74 -49.54 14.50
C ARG A 39 -9.39 -48.67 13.42
N SER A 40 -8.57 -47.91 12.71
CA SER A 40 -8.74 -47.69 11.26
C SER A 40 -7.43 -47.17 10.64
N ASP A 41 -7.10 -47.76 9.49
CA ASP A 41 -5.80 -47.76 8.78
C ASP A 41 -5.76 -46.70 7.64
N PRO A 42 -4.66 -46.51 6.87
CA PRO A 42 -4.01 -45.20 6.68
C PRO A 42 -4.15 -44.60 5.28
N LEU A 43 -4.34 -43.27 5.14
CA LEU A 43 -4.08 -42.53 3.89
C LEU A 43 -3.54 -41.11 4.15
N SER A 44 -2.39 -40.84 3.51
CA SER A 44 -1.62 -39.59 3.27
C SER A 44 -2.03 -38.28 3.97
N PHE A 45 -1.14 -37.77 4.83
CA PHE A 45 -1.18 -36.43 5.41
C PHE A 45 0.00 -35.59 4.90
N GLU A 46 -0.30 -34.54 4.11
CA GLU A 46 0.54 -33.35 3.94
C GLU A 46 -0.30 -32.14 4.36
N SER A 47 -0.09 -31.62 5.58
CA SER A 47 -0.21 -30.20 5.91
C SER A 47 0.16 -29.95 7.38
N LYS A 48 0.85 -28.84 7.64
CA LYS A 48 1.31 -28.39 8.96
C LYS A 48 0.18 -27.92 9.90
N ASP A 49 -1.06 -27.80 9.40
CA ASP A 49 -2.18 -27.25 10.18
C ASP A 49 -2.78 -28.26 11.17
N ASN A 50 -2.57 -29.57 10.96
CA ASN A 50 -3.14 -30.60 11.84
C ASN A 50 -2.26 -30.96 13.05
N GLU A 51 -0.97 -30.60 13.05
CA GLU A 51 -0.11 -30.75 14.24
C GLU A 51 -0.51 -29.77 15.35
N ASN A 52 -0.92 -28.54 14.99
CA ASN A 52 -1.36 -27.54 15.95
C ASN A 52 -2.72 -27.90 16.59
N SER A 53 -3.61 -28.57 15.85
CA SER A 53 -4.91 -29.02 16.38
C SER A 53 -4.74 -30.18 17.37
N LEU A 54 -3.87 -31.15 17.04
CA LEU A 54 -3.53 -32.29 17.91
C LEU A 54 -2.75 -31.86 19.16
N GLN A 55 -1.78 -30.94 19.03
CA GLN A 55 -1.05 -30.40 20.18
C GLN A 55 -1.96 -29.61 21.12
N LYS A 56 -2.88 -28.79 20.60
CA LYS A 56 -3.89 -28.09 21.43
C LYS A 56 -4.81 -29.07 22.16
N ARG A 57 -5.19 -30.17 21.50
CA ARG A 57 -6.04 -31.23 22.08
C ARG A 57 -5.35 -31.93 23.25
N MET A 58 -4.08 -32.29 23.08
CA MET A 58 -3.26 -32.90 24.13
C MET A 58 -3.03 -31.96 25.33
N VAL A 59 -2.84 -30.65 25.09
CA VAL A 59 -2.67 -29.65 26.16
C VAL A 59 -3.95 -29.48 27.00
N ASN A 60 -5.13 -29.48 26.37
CA ASN A 60 -6.40 -29.38 27.08
C ASN A 60 -6.72 -30.63 27.89
N GLU A 61 -6.46 -31.83 27.36
CA GLU A 61 -6.63 -33.08 28.11
C GLU A 61 -5.71 -33.14 29.34
N THR A 62 -4.46 -32.66 29.21
CA THR A 62 -3.50 -32.63 30.34
C THR A 62 -3.94 -31.65 31.44
N LYS A 63 -4.48 -30.48 31.07
CA LYS A 63 -5.01 -29.50 32.02
C LYS A 63 -6.28 -29.97 32.73
N TYR A 64 -7.20 -30.59 32.00
CA TYR A 64 -8.43 -31.14 32.57
C TYR A 64 -8.13 -32.25 33.58
N THR A 65 -7.17 -33.12 33.26
CA THR A 65 -6.71 -34.20 34.17
C THR A 65 -6.04 -33.62 35.42
N ALA A 66 -5.26 -32.56 35.29
CA ALA A 66 -4.64 -31.88 36.43
C ALA A 66 -5.67 -31.17 37.34
N TYR A 67 -6.71 -30.57 36.76
CA TYR A 67 -7.77 -29.88 37.49
C TYR A 67 -8.62 -30.84 38.35
N ILE A 68 -8.96 -32.02 37.80
CA ILE A 68 -9.69 -33.08 38.54
C ILE A 68 -8.86 -33.63 39.71
N LEU A 69 -7.54 -33.73 39.55
CA LEU A 69 -6.63 -34.18 40.61
C LEU A 69 -6.53 -33.18 41.77
N GLU A 70 -6.74 -31.88 41.52
CA GLU A 70 -6.73 -30.84 42.56
C GLU A 70 -8.08 -30.66 43.28
N HIS A 71 -9.22 -30.84 42.58
CA HIS A 71 -10.55 -30.45 43.10
C HIS A 71 -11.48 -31.62 43.47
N GLY A 72 -11.13 -32.87 43.14
CA GLY A 72 -11.93 -34.04 43.49
C GLY A 72 -13.34 -34.04 42.89
N SER A 73 -14.27 -34.81 43.47
CA SER A 73 -15.61 -35.08 42.93
C SER A 73 -16.65 -33.96 43.12
N ASN A 74 -16.24 -32.73 43.45
CA ASN A 74 -17.12 -31.56 43.57
C ASN A 74 -16.93 -30.63 42.36
N LEU A 75 -17.33 -31.08 41.17
CA LEU A 75 -17.30 -30.29 39.94
C LEU A 75 -18.69 -29.71 39.67
N GLU A 76 -18.82 -28.38 39.63
CA GLU A 76 -20.03 -27.74 39.12
C GLU A 76 -20.01 -27.75 37.58
N ILE A 77 -21.20 -27.71 36.95
CA ILE A 77 -21.34 -27.81 35.48
C ILE A 77 -20.60 -26.66 34.77
N GLU A 78 -20.45 -25.51 35.43
CA GLU A 78 -19.73 -24.34 34.91
C GLU A 78 -18.20 -24.56 34.83
N ASP A 79 -17.62 -25.37 35.72
CA ASP A 79 -16.17 -25.67 35.72
C ASP A 79 -15.77 -26.62 34.56
N VAL A 80 -16.72 -27.41 34.05
CA VAL A 80 -16.49 -28.36 32.95
C VAL A 80 -16.57 -27.67 31.58
N LEU A 81 -17.32 -26.56 31.47
CA LEU A 81 -17.49 -25.80 30.23
C LEU A 81 -16.20 -25.09 29.79
N GLU A 82 -15.29 -24.77 30.71
CA GLU A 82 -14.02 -24.07 30.41
C GLU A 82 -13.00 -24.95 29.66
N PHE A 83 -13.16 -26.28 29.70
CA PHE A 83 -12.23 -27.24 29.11
C PHE A 83 -12.73 -27.88 27.80
N LEU A 84 -13.95 -27.58 27.37
CA LEU A 84 -14.44 -27.98 26.06
C LEU A 84 -13.74 -27.12 24.99
N PRO A 85 -13.24 -27.70 23.88
CA PRO A 85 -12.77 -26.90 22.77
C PRO A 85 -13.93 -26.02 22.29
N ASN A 86 -13.75 -24.70 22.37
CA ASN A 86 -14.64 -23.68 21.79
C ASN A 86 -14.65 -23.80 20.25
N ASN A 87 -15.25 -24.87 19.73
CA ASN A 87 -15.46 -25.10 18.32
C ASN A 87 -16.89 -25.61 18.05
N TYR A 88 -17.84 -25.06 18.80
CA TYR A 88 -19.24 -25.06 18.43
C TYR A 88 -19.72 -23.61 18.40
N ASP A 89 -19.30 -22.88 17.37
CA ASP A 89 -20.13 -21.80 16.83
C ASP A 89 -21.31 -22.47 16.10
N SER A 90 -22.17 -23.10 16.90
CA SER A 90 -23.40 -23.71 16.42
C SER A 90 -24.53 -22.77 16.77
N ASP A 91 -24.69 -21.74 15.95
CA ASP A 91 -26.05 -21.36 15.62
C ASP A 91 -26.70 -22.62 15.01
N PRO A 92 -27.60 -23.33 15.72
CA PRO A 92 -28.16 -24.59 15.25
C PRO A 92 -29.05 -24.41 14.02
N SER A 93 -29.38 -23.16 13.67
CA SER A 93 -30.21 -22.81 12.54
C SER A 93 -29.46 -22.75 11.20
N LEU A 94 -28.13 -22.59 11.22
CA LEU A 94 -27.34 -22.47 9.99
C LEU A 94 -26.92 -23.85 9.46
N SER A 95 -27.26 -24.17 8.21
CA SER A 95 -26.92 -25.46 7.59
C SER A 95 -25.41 -25.69 7.53
N ALA A 96 -24.98 -26.95 7.50
CA ALA A 96 -23.55 -27.29 7.36
C ALA A 96 -22.94 -26.72 6.07
N TYR A 97 -23.74 -26.66 4.99
CA TYR A 97 -23.35 -26.06 3.72
C TYR A 97 -22.94 -24.60 3.92
N CYS A 98 -23.77 -23.76 4.57
CA CYS A 98 -23.46 -22.34 4.80
C CYS A 98 -22.23 -22.08 5.69
N ARG A 99 -21.69 -23.13 6.33
CA ARG A 99 -20.49 -23.07 7.19
C ARG A 99 -19.21 -23.45 6.47
N GLU A 100 -19.29 -23.87 5.22
CA GLU A 100 -18.10 -24.17 4.42
C GLU A 100 -17.21 -22.92 4.33
N ALA A 101 -15.89 -23.14 4.37
CA ALA A 101 -14.93 -22.04 4.39
C ALA A 101 -14.93 -21.25 3.06
N LYS A 102 -15.32 -21.88 1.96
CA LYS A 102 -15.35 -21.29 0.63
C LYS A 102 -16.46 -21.90 -0.22
N HIS A 103 -17.23 -21.05 -0.88
CA HIS A 103 -18.23 -21.41 -1.89
C HIS A 103 -17.74 -20.93 -3.25
N VAL A 104 -17.58 -21.85 -4.20
CA VAL A 104 -17.22 -21.53 -5.59
C VAL A 104 -18.48 -21.53 -6.44
N ILE A 105 -18.73 -20.43 -7.14
CA ILE A 105 -19.95 -20.18 -7.90
C ILE A 105 -19.55 -19.92 -9.36
N GLN A 106 -20.00 -20.79 -10.28
CA GLN A 106 -19.64 -20.70 -11.70
C GLN A 106 -20.88 -20.53 -12.60
N SER A 107 -22.07 -20.74 -12.04
CA SER A 107 -23.33 -20.64 -12.77
C SER A 107 -24.44 -20.01 -11.92
N LYS A 108 -25.52 -19.58 -12.60
CA LYS A 108 -26.75 -19.12 -11.91
C LYS A 108 -27.34 -20.16 -10.96
N GLN A 109 -27.19 -21.45 -11.29
CA GLN A 109 -27.75 -22.52 -10.47
C GLN A 109 -26.99 -22.64 -9.14
N ASP A 110 -25.65 -22.56 -9.16
CA ASP A 110 -24.84 -22.59 -7.94
C ASP A 110 -25.22 -21.43 -7.00
N LEU A 111 -25.40 -20.24 -7.58
CA LEU A 111 -25.79 -19.06 -6.82
C LEU A 111 -27.21 -19.20 -6.27
N PHE A 112 -28.14 -19.76 -7.05
CA PHE A 112 -29.51 -20.06 -6.62
C PHE A 112 -29.54 -21.06 -5.45
N ASP A 113 -28.70 -22.09 -5.50
CA ASP A 113 -28.63 -23.12 -4.46
C ASP A 113 -28.04 -22.57 -3.14
N LEU A 114 -27.08 -21.62 -3.25
CA LEU A 114 -26.53 -20.91 -2.10
C LEU A 114 -27.56 -19.98 -1.45
N GLN A 115 -28.19 -19.09 -2.22
CA GLN A 115 -29.15 -18.11 -1.68
C GLN A 115 -30.37 -18.79 -1.03
N ALA A 116 -30.78 -19.97 -1.51
CA ALA A 116 -31.96 -20.68 -1.01
C ALA A 116 -31.76 -21.23 0.41
N GLN A 117 -30.51 -21.44 0.82
CA GLN A 117 -30.15 -22.09 2.08
C GLN A 117 -29.42 -21.16 3.05
N CYS A 118 -28.74 -20.13 2.53
CA CYS A 118 -27.77 -19.35 3.29
C CYS A 118 -28.09 -17.84 3.27
N PRO A 119 -29.02 -17.37 4.12
CA PRO A 119 -29.13 -15.94 4.41
C PRO A 119 -27.83 -15.37 5.00
N THR A 120 -27.07 -16.20 5.71
CA THR A 120 -25.70 -15.89 6.16
C THR A 120 -24.75 -16.97 5.67
N VAL A 121 -23.67 -16.56 5.00
CA VAL A 121 -22.55 -17.40 4.57
C VAL A 121 -21.38 -17.17 5.50
N LYS A 122 -20.88 -18.22 6.16
CA LYS A 122 -19.73 -18.09 7.08
C LYS A 122 -18.38 -18.02 6.34
N GLY A 123 -18.29 -18.66 5.17
CA GLY A 123 -17.09 -18.66 4.36
C GLY A 123 -16.96 -17.46 3.42
N THR A 124 -15.99 -17.58 2.52
CA THR A 124 -15.82 -16.72 1.35
C THR A 124 -16.74 -17.18 0.23
N VAL A 125 -17.39 -16.24 -0.47
CA VAL A 125 -18.09 -16.48 -1.73
C VAL A 125 -17.16 -16.09 -2.87
N HIS A 126 -16.84 -17.03 -3.75
CA HIS A 126 -15.94 -16.85 -4.88
C HIS A 126 -16.66 -17.15 -6.19
N ILE A 127 -17.03 -16.10 -6.91
CA ILE A 127 -17.66 -16.15 -8.22
C ILE A 127 -16.56 -16.04 -9.27
N ILE A 128 -16.37 -17.09 -10.07
CA ILE A 128 -15.29 -17.18 -11.06
C ILE A 128 -15.74 -17.96 -12.28
N ASP A 129 -15.24 -17.59 -13.47
CA ASP A 129 -15.66 -18.17 -14.75
C ASP A 129 -17.20 -18.19 -14.92
N TYR A 130 -17.86 -17.15 -14.40
CA TYR A 130 -19.32 -17.13 -14.27
C TYR A 130 -20.00 -16.92 -15.62
N ASP A 131 -20.83 -17.88 -16.01
CA ASP A 131 -21.38 -18.01 -17.37
C ASP A 131 -22.58 -17.11 -17.68
N SER A 132 -22.80 -16.06 -16.89
CA SER A 132 -23.96 -15.19 -17.08
C SER A 132 -23.74 -13.70 -16.84
N GLN A 133 -24.62 -12.92 -17.47
CA GLN A 133 -24.59 -11.46 -17.48
C GLN A 133 -25.01 -10.80 -16.17
N GLU A 134 -25.65 -11.54 -15.28
CA GLU A 134 -26.16 -11.01 -14.02
C GLU A 134 -25.75 -11.92 -12.86
N VAL A 135 -25.05 -11.33 -11.89
CA VAL A 135 -24.90 -11.87 -10.54
C VAL A 135 -25.94 -11.19 -9.66
N ASN A 136 -26.84 -11.99 -9.11
CA ASN A 136 -27.86 -11.51 -8.17
C ASN A 136 -27.72 -12.29 -6.87
N LEU A 137 -27.22 -11.64 -5.82
CA LEU A 137 -27.00 -12.28 -4.51
C LEU A 137 -28.31 -12.51 -3.73
N GLY A 138 -29.45 -12.05 -4.27
CA GLY A 138 -30.78 -12.43 -3.80
C GLY A 138 -30.99 -12.17 -2.31
N SER A 139 -31.27 -13.24 -1.56
CA SER A 139 -31.56 -13.24 -0.12
C SER A 139 -30.34 -13.35 0.78
N ILE A 140 -29.12 -13.37 0.23
CA ILE A 140 -27.90 -13.39 1.05
C ILE A 140 -27.77 -12.04 1.75
N GLU A 141 -27.86 -12.04 3.08
CA GLU A 141 -27.78 -10.85 3.91
C GLU A 141 -26.36 -10.57 4.42
N LYS A 142 -25.57 -11.62 4.64
CA LYS A 142 -24.25 -11.52 5.26
C LYS A 142 -23.30 -12.58 4.73
N ILE A 143 -22.08 -12.15 4.43
CA ILE A 143 -20.94 -13.01 4.11
C ILE A 143 -19.87 -12.68 5.16
N THR A 144 -19.45 -13.62 6.01
CA THR A 144 -18.45 -13.30 7.03
C THR A 144 -17.01 -13.37 6.53
N GLY A 145 -16.77 -14.08 5.43
CA GLY A 145 -15.51 -14.04 4.69
C GLY A 145 -15.49 -12.97 3.61
N ASP A 146 -14.76 -13.24 2.54
CA ASP A 146 -14.64 -12.35 1.39
C ASP A 146 -15.78 -12.58 0.39
N LEU A 147 -16.09 -11.55 -0.40
CA LEU A 147 -16.86 -11.66 -1.64
C LEU A 147 -15.90 -11.38 -2.79
N LEU A 148 -15.53 -12.42 -3.52
CA LEU A 148 -14.57 -12.38 -4.62
C LEU A 148 -15.33 -12.63 -5.93
N ILE A 149 -15.29 -11.70 -6.87
CA ILE A 149 -15.92 -11.84 -8.19
C ILE A 149 -14.85 -11.55 -9.24
N GLU A 150 -14.37 -12.61 -9.90
CA GLU A 150 -13.14 -12.56 -10.70
C GLU A 150 -13.32 -13.26 -12.05
N ASP A 151 -12.52 -12.86 -13.04
CA ASP A 151 -12.32 -13.56 -14.32
C ASP A 151 -13.62 -13.97 -15.04
N SER A 152 -14.63 -13.11 -14.97
CA SER A 152 -15.99 -13.37 -15.46
C SER A 152 -16.43 -12.27 -16.44
N PRO A 153 -15.89 -12.26 -17.68
CA PRO A 153 -16.06 -11.16 -18.62
C PRO A 153 -17.49 -11.02 -19.17
N GLU A 154 -18.35 -12.01 -18.96
CA GLU A 154 -19.76 -11.97 -19.35
C GLU A 154 -20.62 -11.15 -18.37
N ILE A 155 -20.18 -10.94 -17.13
CA ILE A 155 -20.95 -10.21 -16.11
C ILE A 155 -21.10 -8.75 -16.52
N VAL A 156 -22.35 -8.31 -16.70
CA VAL A 156 -22.71 -6.92 -17.03
C VAL A 156 -23.24 -6.18 -15.81
N ARG A 157 -23.86 -6.89 -14.87
CA ARG A 157 -24.39 -6.29 -13.63
C ARG A 157 -24.25 -7.20 -12.42
N ILE A 158 -24.00 -6.59 -11.27
CA ILE A 158 -24.00 -7.24 -9.96
C ILE A 158 -25.01 -6.53 -9.09
N ILE A 159 -25.96 -7.27 -8.51
CA ILE A 159 -27.01 -6.74 -7.64
C ILE A 159 -27.06 -7.57 -6.37
N ALA A 160 -27.07 -6.91 -5.21
CA ALA A 160 -27.13 -7.55 -3.90
C ALA A 160 -28.21 -6.87 -3.03
N PRO A 161 -29.50 -7.14 -3.28
CA PRO A 161 -30.59 -6.37 -2.70
C PRO A 161 -30.81 -6.62 -1.20
N ALA A 162 -30.24 -7.70 -0.65
CA ALA A 162 -30.32 -8.04 0.77
C ALA A 162 -28.98 -7.96 1.51
N LEU A 163 -27.85 -7.80 0.80
CA LEU A 163 -26.50 -7.90 1.37
C LEU A 163 -26.16 -6.66 2.21
N LYS A 164 -26.08 -6.84 3.52
CA LYS A 164 -25.76 -5.79 4.50
C LYS A 164 -24.29 -5.80 4.90
N GLU A 165 -23.65 -6.97 4.92
CA GLU A 165 -22.32 -7.14 5.48
C GLU A 165 -21.46 -8.13 4.69
N VAL A 166 -20.25 -7.68 4.35
CA VAL A 166 -19.11 -8.51 3.93
C VAL A 166 -18.04 -8.38 5.01
N GLY A 167 -17.71 -9.45 5.73
CA GLY A 167 -16.77 -9.41 6.86
C GLY A 167 -15.31 -9.22 6.43
N GLY A 168 -14.98 -9.61 5.20
CA GLY A 168 -13.67 -9.47 4.59
C GLY A 168 -13.64 -8.47 3.44
N THR A 169 -12.94 -8.85 2.38
CA THR A 169 -12.73 -8.05 1.18
C THR A 169 -13.90 -8.23 0.21
N PHE A 170 -14.41 -7.14 -0.33
CA PHE A 170 -15.24 -7.14 -1.53
C PHE A 170 -14.37 -6.84 -2.75
N SER A 171 -14.03 -7.89 -3.50
CA SER A 171 -13.15 -7.80 -4.67
C SER A 171 -13.91 -7.99 -5.98
N LEU A 172 -13.59 -7.11 -6.93
CA LEU A 172 -14.01 -7.19 -8.33
C LEU A 172 -12.73 -7.17 -9.18
N HIS A 173 -12.47 -8.26 -9.90
CA HIS A 173 -11.26 -8.38 -10.71
C HIS A 173 -11.56 -8.87 -12.13
N SER A 174 -11.00 -8.19 -13.13
CA SER A 174 -11.11 -8.60 -14.54
C SER A 174 -12.54 -8.81 -15.04
N LEU A 175 -13.46 -7.93 -14.62
CA LEU A 175 -14.85 -7.93 -15.06
C LEU A 175 -15.05 -6.93 -16.19
N THR A 176 -14.55 -7.28 -17.38
CA THR A 176 -14.41 -6.34 -18.51
C THR A 176 -15.71 -5.80 -19.07
N SER A 177 -16.84 -6.48 -18.82
CA SER A 177 -18.18 -6.06 -19.26
C SER A 177 -19.04 -5.48 -18.14
N LEU A 178 -18.54 -5.37 -16.90
CA LEU A 178 -19.32 -4.91 -15.77
C LEU A 178 -19.64 -3.42 -15.91
N VAL A 179 -20.94 -3.08 -15.98
CA VAL A 179 -21.43 -1.70 -16.11
C VAL A 179 -22.02 -1.19 -14.80
N LEU A 180 -22.74 -2.05 -14.08
CA LEU A 180 -23.53 -1.69 -12.91
C LEU A 180 -23.19 -2.57 -11.71
N LEU A 181 -22.93 -1.92 -10.58
CA LEU A 181 -22.84 -2.53 -9.26
C LEU A 181 -23.88 -1.90 -8.34
N ASP A 182 -24.81 -2.70 -7.82
CA ASP A 182 -25.79 -2.27 -6.84
C ASP A 182 -25.66 -3.08 -5.54
N VAL A 183 -25.08 -2.45 -4.53
CA VAL A 183 -24.92 -2.94 -3.16
C VAL A 183 -25.39 -1.86 -2.17
N GLY A 184 -26.42 -1.08 -2.54
CA GLY A 184 -26.79 0.17 -1.87
C GLY A 184 -27.22 0.06 -0.40
N ILE A 185 -27.44 -1.16 0.10
CA ILE A 185 -27.77 -1.41 1.51
C ILE A 185 -26.61 -2.00 2.33
N MET A 186 -25.46 -2.26 1.71
CA MET A 186 -24.28 -2.79 2.40
C MET A 186 -23.67 -1.71 3.29
N THR A 187 -23.66 -1.93 4.60
CA THR A 187 -23.12 -0.98 5.57
C THR A 187 -21.81 -1.43 6.20
N LYS A 188 -21.37 -2.67 5.95
CA LYS A 188 -20.12 -3.20 6.53
C LYS A 188 -19.32 -3.93 5.48
N VAL A 189 -18.08 -3.49 5.32
CA VAL A 189 -17.06 -4.13 4.48
C VAL A 189 -15.68 -3.78 5.00
N LYS A 190 -14.78 -4.76 5.09
CA LYS A 190 -13.43 -4.53 5.61
C LYS A 190 -12.51 -3.91 4.56
N ALA A 191 -12.60 -4.35 3.31
CA ALA A 191 -11.80 -3.83 2.23
C ALA A 191 -12.55 -3.82 0.90
N ILE A 192 -12.30 -2.80 0.07
CA ILE A 192 -12.75 -2.73 -1.31
C ILE A 192 -11.52 -2.87 -2.21
N ASP A 193 -11.55 -3.84 -3.12
CA ASP A 193 -10.48 -4.07 -4.10
C ASP A 193 -11.06 -4.28 -5.51
N TRP A 194 -11.23 -3.18 -6.24
CA TRP A 194 -11.77 -3.17 -7.60
C TRP A 194 -10.65 -2.86 -8.58
N LYS A 195 -10.39 -3.80 -9.50
CA LYS A 195 -9.31 -3.73 -10.48
C LYS A 195 -9.76 -4.29 -11.80
N VAL A 196 -9.41 -3.63 -12.90
CA VAL A 196 -9.75 -4.09 -14.25
C VAL A 196 -11.27 -4.25 -14.42
N VAL A 197 -12.01 -3.16 -14.17
CA VAL A 197 -13.46 -3.06 -14.39
C VAL A 197 -13.76 -1.87 -15.33
N PRO A 198 -13.21 -1.90 -16.56
CA PRO A 198 -12.97 -0.72 -17.41
C PRO A 198 -14.22 0.02 -17.85
N ILE A 199 -15.40 -0.60 -17.83
CA ILE A 199 -16.66 0.04 -18.23
C ILE A 199 -17.65 0.24 -17.08
N LEU A 200 -17.22 -0.03 -15.83
CA LEU A 200 -18.01 0.23 -14.63
C LEU A 200 -18.17 1.74 -14.48
N ASN A 201 -19.41 2.21 -14.59
CA ASN A 201 -19.75 3.63 -14.53
C ASN A 201 -20.92 3.94 -13.59
N THR A 202 -21.64 2.90 -13.11
CA THR A 202 -22.77 3.05 -12.20
C THR A 202 -22.52 2.19 -10.97
N VAL A 203 -22.34 2.83 -9.82
CA VAL A 203 -22.17 2.17 -8.52
C VAL A 203 -23.19 2.74 -7.55
N SER A 204 -23.96 1.87 -6.90
CA SER A 204 -24.77 2.22 -5.74
C SER A 204 -24.14 1.60 -4.49
N LEU A 205 -23.59 2.45 -3.64
CA LEU A 205 -23.05 2.11 -2.31
C LEU A 205 -23.88 2.81 -1.23
N ASN A 206 -23.81 2.30 0.00
CA ASN A 206 -24.40 2.98 1.14
C ASN A 206 -23.47 4.08 1.66
N ASP A 207 -24.02 5.23 2.05
CA ASP A 207 -23.23 6.35 2.63
C ASP A 207 -22.81 6.14 4.09
N ASN A 208 -23.15 4.98 4.67
CA ASN A 208 -22.86 4.62 6.06
C ASN A 208 -22.03 3.34 6.14
N ILE A 209 -21.07 3.17 5.23
CA ILE A 209 -20.11 2.07 5.34
C ILE A 209 -19.28 2.25 6.62
N GLU A 210 -19.15 1.17 7.40
CA GLU A 210 -18.39 1.07 8.63
C GLU A 210 -17.29 0.00 8.50
N ASN A 211 -16.25 0.12 9.34
CA ASN A 211 -15.13 -0.84 9.45
C ASN A 211 -14.28 -1.03 8.18
N LEU A 212 -14.33 -0.07 7.25
CA LEU A 212 -13.49 -0.08 6.07
C LEU A 212 -12.04 0.27 6.45
N GLU A 213 -11.11 -0.60 6.10
CA GLU A 213 -9.68 -0.46 6.36
C GLU A 213 -8.89 -0.17 5.08
N SER A 214 -9.37 -0.59 3.91
CA SER A 214 -8.64 -0.44 2.64
C SER A 214 -9.57 -0.15 1.47
N ILE A 215 -9.16 0.79 0.60
CA ILE A 215 -9.79 1.07 -0.69
C ILE A 215 -8.73 1.02 -1.78
N VAL A 216 -8.95 0.13 -2.75
CA VAL A 216 -8.27 0.12 -4.04
C VAL A 216 -9.33 0.15 -5.14
N ILE A 217 -9.33 1.22 -5.95
CA ILE A 217 -10.23 1.36 -7.10
C ILE A 217 -9.38 1.73 -8.32
N SER A 218 -9.31 0.79 -9.27
CA SER A 218 -8.41 0.84 -10.40
C SER A 218 -9.04 0.39 -11.71
N ASP A 219 -8.66 1.06 -12.80
CA ASP A 219 -9.08 0.76 -14.16
C ASP A 219 -10.62 0.73 -14.30
N THR A 220 -11.28 1.80 -13.85
CA THR A 220 -12.75 1.96 -13.94
C THR A 220 -13.16 3.09 -14.87
N SER A 221 -14.45 3.14 -15.22
CA SER A 221 -15.08 4.27 -15.92
C SER A 221 -15.91 5.17 -15.00
N LEU A 222 -15.68 5.10 -13.68
CA LEU A 222 -16.39 5.93 -12.71
C LEU A 222 -16.04 7.40 -12.90
N SER A 223 -17.06 8.26 -12.89
CA SER A 223 -16.88 9.72 -12.89
C SER A 223 -16.79 10.32 -11.49
N GLU A 224 -17.34 9.62 -10.51
CA GLU A 224 -17.36 9.97 -9.09
C GLU A 224 -17.26 8.71 -8.24
N ILE A 225 -16.82 8.88 -7.00
CA ILE A 225 -16.81 7.82 -5.98
C ILE A 225 -17.50 8.42 -4.74
N GLU A 226 -18.69 7.90 -4.43
CA GLU A 226 -19.48 8.28 -3.25
C GLU A 226 -19.54 7.12 -2.24
N GLY A 227 -20.12 7.36 -1.07
CA GLY A 227 -20.32 6.33 -0.04
C GLY A 227 -19.28 6.30 1.09
N PHE A 228 -18.20 7.09 0.98
CA PHE A 228 -17.08 7.06 1.93
C PHE A 228 -16.99 8.29 2.85
N ASP A 229 -18.02 9.13 2.90
CA ASP A 229 -18.03 10.38 3.66
C ASP A 229 -17.89 10.20 5.18
N LYS A 230 -18.25 9.02 5.70
CA LYS A 230 -18.16 8.67 7.13
C LYS A 230 -16.90 7.89 7.49
N ILE A 231 -16.00 7.68 6.53
CA ILE A 231 -14.72 7.01 6.77
C ILE A 231 -13.69 8.05 7.16
N TYR A 232 -13.08 7.87 8.33
CA TYR A 232 -12.10 8.82 8.88
C TYR A 232 -10.67 8.25 8.87
N GLU A 233 -10.51 6.94 8.77
CA GLU A 233 -9.20 6.30 8.80
C GLU A 233 -9.16 5.14 7.81
N LEU A 234 -8.06 5.01 7.07
CA LEU A 234 -7.76 3.85 6.24
C LEU A 234 -6.29 3.45 6.42
N GLU A 235 -5.98 2.18 6.19
CA GLU A 235 -4.62 1.72 5.96
C GLU A 235 -4.18 2.05 4.54
N ILE A 236 -4.99 1.68 3.55
CA ILE A 236 -4.69 1.84 2.12
C ILE A 236 -5.76 2.70 1.46
N PHE A 237 -5.32 3.75 0.80
CA PHE A 237 -6.12 4.59 -0.08
C PHE A 237 -5.41 4.72 -1.42
N ASN A 238 -5.81 3.89 -2.38
CA ASN A 238 -5.18 3.80 -3.69
C ASN A 238 -6.22 3.90 -4.82
N ILE A 239 -6.29 5.08 -5.45
CA ILE A 239 -7.24 5.36 -6.53
C ILE A 239 -6.45 5.69 -7.79
N ASN A 240 -6.46 4.80 -8.78
CA ASN A 240 -5.62 4.94 -9.95
C ASN A 240 -6.25 4.47 -11.26
N ASN A 241 -5.75 4.94 -12.41
CA ASN A 241 -6.24 4.52 -13.73
C ASN A 241 -7.76 4.72 -13.96
N ASN A 242 -8.41 5.66 -13.27
CA ASN A 242 -9.83 5.98 -13.45
C ASN A 242 -9.98 7.20 -14.36
N ARG A 243 -9.93 6.98 -15.68
CA ARG A 243 -9.81 8.03 -16.70
C ARG A 243 -10.91 9.10 -16.67
N PHE A 244 -12.08 8.78 -16.14
CA PHE A 244 -13.23 9.70 -16.08
C PHE A 244 -13.49 10.26 -14.69
N LEU A 245 -12.76 9.81 -13.66
CA LEU A 245 -12.95 10.27 -12.30
C LEU A 245 -12.38 11.68 -12.20
N GLU A 246 -13.21 12.69 -11.97
CA GLU A 246 -12.80 14.10 -11.98
C GLU A 246 -12.63 14.68 -10.57
N ILE A 247 -13.31 14.12 -9.58
CA ILE A 247 -13.27 14.62 -8.21
C ILE A 247 -13.16 13.44 -7.25
N ILE A 248 -12.20 13.54 -6.33
CA ILE A 248 -12.13 12.70 -5.13
C ILE A 248 -12.28 13.63 -3.93
N ARG A 249 -13.40 13.52 -3.22
CA ARG A 249 -13.65 14.22 -1.96
C ARG A 249 -13.84 13.21 -0.84
N THR A 250 -13.18 13.42 0.29
CA THR A 250 -13.30 12.51 1.44
C THR A 250 -12.97 13.20 2.76
N ASN A 251 -13.56 12.70 3.85
CA ASN A 251 -13.33 13.17 5.21
C ASN A 251 -12.27 12.33 5.97
N LEU A 252 -11.43 11.58 5.24
CA LEU A 252 -10.31 10.87 5.83
C LEU A 252 -9.41 11.82 6.61
N LYS A 253 -9.16 11.46 7.87
CA LYS A 253 -8.20 12.10 8.76
C LYS A 253 -6.83 11.45 8.70
N GLN A 254 -6.79 10.13 8.49
CA GLN A 254 -5.55 9.37 8.51
C GLN A 254 -5.48 8.31 7.41
N VAL A 255 -4.33 8.20 6.76
CA VAL A 255 -3.96 7.06 5.89
C VAL A 255 -2.68 6.41 6.42
N LYS A 256 -2.75 5.18 6.90
CA LYS A 256 -1.73 4.60 7.79
C LYS A 256 -0.65 3.77 7.09
N THR A 257 -0.84 3.38 5.84
CA THR A 257 0.09 2.51 5.12
C THR A 257 0.40 3.03 3.72
N GLN A 258 -0.62 3.30 2.91
CA GLN A 258 -0.43 3.71 1.53
C GLN A 258 -1.46 4.77 1.10
N PHE A 259 -0.97 5.93 0.66
CA PHE A 259 -1.76 6.92 -0.07
C PHE A 259 -1.21 7.04 -1.49
N THR A 260 -2.02 6.72 -2.50
CA THR A 260 -1.59 6.78 -3.90
C THR A 260 -2.72 7.25 -4.81
N ILE A 261 -2.47 8.31 -5.58
CA ILE A 261 -3.38 8.87 -6.59
C ILE A 261 -2.57 9.08 -7.87
N HIS A 262 -2.94 8.43 -8.96
CA HIS A 262 -2.30 8.65 -10.28
C HIS A 262 -3.19 8.18 -11.43
N ALA A 263 -2.92 8.64 -12.66
CA ALA A 263 -3.60 8.18 -13.86
C ALA A 263 -5.15 8.24 -13.83
N ASN A 264 -5.73 9.14 -13.03
CA ASN A 264 -7.17 9.41 -13.06
C ASN A 264 -7.52 10.43 -14.15
N ALA A 265 -8.69 11.08 -14.12
CA ALA A 265 -8.97 12.11 -15.13
C ALA A 265 -7.93 13.23 -15.06
N LYS A 266 -7.63 13.79 -16.22
CA LYS A 266 -6.61 14.83 -16.36
C LYS A 266 -6.86 16.04 -15.45
N GLU A 267 -8.13 16.42 -15.29
CA GLU A 267 -8.52 17.57 -14.46
C GLU A 267 -8.89 17.15 -13.02
N MET A 268 -8.42 15.99 -12.55
CA MET A 268 -8.74 15.43 -11.24
C MET A 268 -8.49 16.43 -10.10
N GLN A 269 -9.50 16.66 -9.27
CA GLN A 269 -9.40 17.46 -8.05
C GLN A 269 -9.44 16.56 -6.82
N LEU A 270 -8.44 16.70 -5.95
CA LEU A 270 -8.31 15.91 -4.73
C LEU A 270 -8.58 16.78 -3.49
N GLU A 271 -9.73 16.58 -2.87
CA GLU A 271 -10.20 17.36 -1.73
C GLU A 271 -10.26 16.50 -0.46
N MET A 272 -9.35 16.76 0.49
CA MET A 272 -9.31 16.05 1.78
C MET A 272 -9.23 17.05 2.94
N PRO A 273 -10.33 17.76 3.24
CA PRO A 273 -10.36 18.86 4.21
C PRO A 273 -9.99 18.46 5.64
N GLU A 274 -10.14 17.17 5.96
CA GLU A 274 -9.93 16.63 7.31
C GLU A 274 -8.62 15.85 7.44
N LEU A 275 -7.81 15.71 6.39
CA LEU A 275 -6.58 14.92 6.42
C LEU A 275 -5.55 15.58 7.34
N GLU A 276 -5.21 14.90 8.44
CA GLU A 276 -4.26 15.35 9.46
C GLU A 276 -2.92 14.61 9.36
N PHE A 277 -2.96 13.33 8.96
CA PHE A 277 -1.81 12.44 8.93
C PHE A 277 -1.83 11.49 7.72
N ALA A 278 -0.66 11.23 7.16
CA ALA A 278 -0.47 10.13 6.22
C ALA A 278 0.87 9.43 6.46
N GLU A 279 0.93 8.12 6.22
CA GLU A 279 2.19 7.37 6.25
C GLU A 279 3.09 7.82 5.10
N ASN A 280 2.62 7.71 3.86
CA ASN A 280 3.22 8.31 2.69
C ASN A 280 2.16 9.08 1.88
N ILE A 281 2.59 9.88 0.91
CA ILE A 281 1.70 10.49 -0.08
C ILE A 281 2.41 10.44 -1.44
N THR A 282 1.74 9.86 -2.44
CA THR A 282 2.14 9.99 -3.84
C THR A 282 0.95 10.47 -4.66
N VAL A 283 1.04 11.68 -5.20
CA VAL A 283 -0.01 12.30 -6.03
C VAL A 283 0.55 12.65 -7.40
N ARG A 284 -0.10 12.13 -8.44
CA ARG A 284 0.24 12.35 -9.85
C ARG A 284 -0.98 12.72 -10.68
N ASP A 285 -0.74 13.34 -11.82
CA ASP A 285 -1.75 13.62 -12.85
C ASP A 285 -2.99 14.37 -12.30
N THR A 286 -2.80 15.24 -11.30
CA THR A 286 -3.89 15.91 -10.57
C THR A 286 -3.89 17.42 -10.86
N SER A 287 -5.06 18.04 -10.98
CA SER A 287 -5.25 19.48 -11.28
C SER A 287 -5.31 20.38 -10.05
N SER A 288 -5.66 19.82 -8.88
CA SER A 288 -5.62 20.51 -7.60
C SER A 288 -5.56 19.52 -6.42
N VAL A 289 -4.93 19.94 -5.33
CA VAL A 289 -4.91 19.22 -4.06
C VAL A 289 -5.31 20.17 -2.94
N TYR A 290 -6.13 19.69 -1.99
CA TYR A 290 -6.58 20.49 -0.85
C TYR A 290 -6.43 19.72 0.46
N PHE A 291 -5.36 20.02 1.20
CA PHE A 291 -4.98 19.39 2.47
C PHE A 291 -4.79 20.43 3.59
N PRO A 292 -5.83 21.19 3.96
CA PRO A 292 -5.69 22.34 4.86
C PRO A 292 -5.24 21.96 6.28
N LYS A 293 -5.46 20.71 6.70
CA LYS A 293 -5.17 20.24 8.06
C LYS A 293 -3.98 19.27 8.13
N LEU A 294 -3.28 19.00 7.03
CA LEU A 294 -2.24 17.98 7.02
C LEU A 294 -1.04 18.46 7.84
N GLU A 295 -0.80 17.84 9.00
CA GLU A 295 0.25 18.25 9.92
C GLU A 295 1.55 17.45 9.75
N ARG A 296 1.46 16.18 9.36
CA ARG A 296 2.62 15.26 9.33
C ARG A 296 2.49 14.17 8.27
N VAL A 297 3.60 13.92 7.56
CA VAL A 297 3.81 12.70 6.75
C VAL A 297 4.95 11.89 7.35
N ALA A 298 4.70 10.65 7.74
CA ALA A 298 5.69 9.82 8.47
C ALA A 298 6.86 9.34 7.58
N SER A 299 6.58 9.09 6.32
CA SER A 299 7.51 8.65 5.28
C SER A 299 7.62 9.74 4.21
N SER A 300 7.69 9.38 2.93
CA SER A 300 7.84 10.34 1.82
C SER A 300 6.52 10.95 1.36
N MET A 301 6.62 12.18 0.84
CA MET A 301 5.54 12.95 0.24
C MET A 301 5.99 13.44 -1.14
N GLU A 302 5.33 13.00 -2.20
CA GLU A 302 5.73 13.23 -3.58
C GLU A 302 4.57 13.72 -4.44
N PHE A 303 4.79 14.84 -5.12
CA PHE A 303 3.92 15.41 -6.15
C PHE A 303 4.62 15.35 -7.50
N ILE A 304 4.12 14.49 -8.41
CA ILE A 304 4.79 14.15 -9.66
C ILE A 304 3.87 14.43 -10.85
N GLU A 305 4.32 15.16 -11.86
CA GLU A 305 3.58 15.34 -13.13
C GLU A 305 2.16 15.93 -12.95
N ASN A 306 1.95 16.78 -11.94
CA ASN A 306 0.65 17.43 -11.72
C ASN A 306 0.46 18.69 -12.58
N LEU A 307 -0.81 19.09 -12.71
CA LEU A 307 -1.24 20.21 -13.55
C LEU A 307 -1.57 21.47 -12.77
N PHE A 308 -1.63 21.41 -11.44
CA PHE A 308 -1.88 22.57 -10.58
C PHE A 308 -0.83 23.68 -10.77
N THR A 309 -1.25 24.93 -10.62
CA THR A 309 -0.35 26.10 -10.67
C THR A 309 0.19 26.49 -9.29
N GLU A 310 -0.45 26.02 -8.23
CA GLU A 310 -0.13 26.32 -6.85
C GLU A 310 -0.24 25.06 -5.99
N LEU A 311 0.61 24.94 -4.97
CA LEU A 311 0.59 23.85 -3.99
C LEU A 311 0.69 24.44 -2.58
N GLU A 312 -0.41 24.45 -1.85
CA GLU A 312 -0.51 25.10 -0.54
C GLU A 312 -0.82 24.11 0.58
N ILE A 313 0.16 23.84 1.44
CA ILE A 313 0.00 22.99 2.62
C ILE A 313 0.78 23.62 3.80
N PRO A 314 0.33 24.81 4.27
CA PRO A 314 1.07 25.58 5.27
C PRO A 314 1.05 24.93 6.67
N THR A 315 0.13 24.01 6.93
CA THR A 315 -0.02 23.29 8.21
C THR A 315 0.96 22.13 8.37
N LEU A 316 1.60 21.67 7.28
CA LEU A 316 2.56 20.59 7.33
C LEU A 316 3.79 21.01 8.12
N THR A 317 4.13 20.25 9.17
CA THR A 317 5.23 20.58 10.08
C THR A 317 6.47 19.72 9.88
N ALA A 318 6.29 18.48 9.42
CA ALA A 318 7.37 17.51 9.26
C ALA A 318 7.07 16.43 8.19
N VAL A 319 8.14 16.02 7.49
CA VAL A 319 8.17 14.88 6.57
C VAL A 319 9.28 13.92 7.03
N GLY A 320 8.97 12.66 7.31
CA GLY A 320 9.96 11.68 7.79
C GLY A 320 10.79 11.03 6.67
N GLY A 321 10.32 11.07 5.43
CA GLY A 321 11.04 10.62 4.25
C GLY A 321 11.47 11.79 3.37
N THR A 322 11.42 11.57 2.06
CA THR A 322 11.73 12.59 1.06
C THR A 322 10.50 13.46 0.78
N LEU A 323 10.70 14.78 0.69
CA LEU A 323 9.74 15.70 0.09
C LEU A 323 10.10 15.92 -1.37
N GLY A 324 9.24 15.47 -2.29
CA GLY A 324 9.44 15.50 -3.73
C GLY A 324 8.42 16.40 -4.45
N ILE A 325 8.90 17.34 -5.26
CA ILE A 325 8.10 18.13 -6.19
C ILE A 325 8.73 17.99 -7.58
N ILE A 326 8.16 17.14 -8.42
CA ILE A 326 8.81 16.60 -9.62
C ILE A 326 7.92 16.78 -10.85
N ASP A 327 8.47 17.33 -11.94
CA ASP A 327 7.83 17.43 -13.25
C ASP A 327 6.45 18.16 -13.26
N ASN A 328 6.17 19.04 -12.30
CA ASN A 328 4.92 19.83 -12.28
C ASN A 328 5.07 21.08 -13.15
N GLN A 329 4.92 20.91 -14.47
CA GLN A 329 5.26 21.91 -15.50
C GLN A 329 4.54 23.26 -15.35
N ASN A 330 3.36 23.28 -14.73
CA ASN A 330 2.55 24.48 -14.54
C ASN A 330 2.73 25.17 -13.18
N LEU A 331 3.43 24.52 -12.24
CA LEU A 331 3.60 24.97 -10.87
C LEU A 331 4.40 26.27 -10.81
N LYS A 332 3.83 27.30 -10.19
CA LYS A 332 4.42 28.64 -10.05
C LYS A 332 4.71 28.99 -8.59
N SER A 333 3.87 28.53 -7.67
CA SER A 333 3.96 28.84 -6.25
C SER A 333 3.79 27.57 -5.41
N VAL A 334 4.54 27.51 -4.32
CA VAL A 334 4.44 26.46 -3.32
C VAL A 334 4.40 27.14 -1.96
N ASN A 335 3.67 26.57 -1.00
CA ASN A 335 3.67 27.04 0.38
C ASN A 335 3.72 25.85 1.33
N PHE A 336 4.91 25.62 1.88
CA PHE A 336 5.19 24.69 2.97
C PHE A 336 5.75 25.44 4.18
N SER A 337 5.20 26.62 4.48
CA SER A 337 5.73 27.54 5.49
C SER A 337 5.80 26.98 6.91
N GLY A 338 5.00 25.95 7.24
CA GLY A 338 5.04 25.25 8.51
C GLY A 338 6.15 24.21 8.65
N VAL A 339 6.80 23.78 7.56
CA VAL A 339 7.72 22.63 7.60
C VAL A 339 9.03 23.01 8.27
N THR A 340 9.29 22.40 9.42
CA THR A 340 10.50 22.67 10.21
C THR A 340 11.60 21.63 10.02
N ASN A 341 11.24 20.41 9.60
CA ASN A 341 12.19 19.29 9.49
C ASN A 341 11.77 18.32 8.38
N ILE A 342 12.76 17.91 7.58
CA ILE A 342 12.65 16.82 6.62
C ILE A 342 13.70 15.77 7.01
N GLN A 343 13.29 14.58 7.44
CA GLN A 343 14.27 13.57 7.89
C GLN A 343 14.96 12.86 6.71
N GLY A 344 14.32 12.74 5.56
CA GLY A 344 14.91 12.25 4.31
C GLY A 344 15.49 13.37 3.45
N GLY A 345 15.36 13.25 2.13
CA GLY A 345 15.86 14.24 1.17
C GLY A 345 14.85 15.33 0.81
N LEU A 346 15.33 16.37 0.14
CA LEU A 346 14.47 17.36 -0.52
C LEU A 346 14.77 17.34 -2.01
N MET A 347 13.78 16.96 -2.81
CA MET A 347 13.90 16.77 -4.25
C MET A 347 12.95 17.71 -5.00
N ILE A 348 13.52 18.66 -5.72
CA ILE A 348 12.78 19.58 -6.59
C ILE A 348 13.33 19.44 -8.00
N SER A 349 12.54 18.91 -8.93
CA SER A 349 13.03 18.58 -10.27
C SER A 349 12.05 19.02 -11.35
N ASN A 350 12.55 19.65 -12.41
CA ASN A 350 11.82 19.89 -13.65
C ASN A 350 10.47 20.63 -13.51
N ASN A 351 10.36 21.54 -12.53
CA ASN A 351 9.20 22.42 -12.40
C ASN A 351 9.49 23.72 -13.18
N GLU A 352 9.23 23.71 -14.50
CA GLU A 352 9.69 24.76 -15.44
C GLU A 352 9.26 26.19 -15.07
N ARG A 353 8.14 26.35 -14.37
CA ARG A 353 7.56 27.65 -13.98
C ARG A 353 7.81 28.04 -12.53
N LEU A 354 8.48 27.19 -11.75
CA LEU A 354 8.85 27.47 -10.37
C LEU A 354 10.22 28.17 -10.38
N GLU A 355 10.18 29.49 -10.48
CA GLU A 355 11.38 30.32 -10.67
C GLU A 355 12.18 30.60 -9.38
N THR A 356 11.58 30.37 -8.21
CA THR A 356 12.22 30.60 -6.90
C THR A 356 11.91 29.45 -5.96
N LEU A 357 12.90 29.03 -5.16
CA LEU A 357 12.75 28.04 -4.10
C LEU A 357 12.77 28.72 -2.72
N ASP A 358 11.68 29.36 -2.32
CA ASP A 358 11.51 30.16 -1.09
C ASP A 358 10.35 29.68 -0.17
N PHE A 359 9.76 28.53 -0.51
CA PHE A 359 8.52 28.03 0.09
C PHE A 359 8.69 27.26 1.42
N LEU A 360 9.90 27.24 1.98
CA LEU A 360 10.28 26.53 3.21
C LEU A 360 11.01 27.46 4.22
N PRO A 361 10.45 28.62 4.60
CA PRO A 361 11.13 29.62 5.42
C PRO A 361 11.52 29.14 6.83
N THR A 362 10.79 28.18 7.40
CA THR A 362 11.01 27.69 8.78
C THR A 362 11.79 26.37 8.83
N LEU A 363 12.25 25.86 7.68
CA LEU A 363 12.97 24.60 7.57
C LEU A 363 14.34 24.71 8.23
N LYS A 364 14.59 23.90 9.26
CA LYS A 364 15.85 23.94 10.05
C LYS A 364 16.84 22.87 9.63
N GLN A 365 16.33 21.71 9.22
CA GLN A 365 17.15 20.53 8.96
C GLN A 365 16.60 19.66 7.83
N ILE A 366 17.52 19.13 7.03
CA ILE A 366 17.32 18.02 6.09
C ILE A 366 18.24 16.86 6.50
N GLY A 367 17.66 15.69 6.74
CA GLY A 367 18.40 14.51 7.21
C GLY A 367 19.05 13.67 6.09
N GLY A 368 18.72 13.97 4.83
CA GLY A 368 19.33 13.42 3.62
C GLY A 368 19.75 14.50 2.62
N ALA A 369 19.98 14.08 1.38
CA ALA A 369 20.54 14.94 0.35
C ALA A 369 19.54 15.96 -0.24
N ILE A 370 20.08 17.02 -0.83
CA ILE A 370 19.33 17.94 -1.69
C ILE A 370 19.54 17.53 -3.15
N PHE A 371 18.45 17.48 -3.91
CA PHE A 371 18.45 17.36 -5.35
C PHE A 371 17.56 18.45 -5.95
N PHE A 372 18.18 19.49 -6.52
CA PHE A 372 17.49 20.56 -7.22
C PHE A 372 17.88 20.56 -8.69
N GLU A 373 16.89 20.47 -9.57
CA GLU A 373 17.06 20.54 -11.02
C GLU A 373 15.93 21.36 -11.66
N GLY A 374 16.26 22.33 -12.52
CA GLY A 374 15.25 23.10 -13.24
C GLY A 374 15.71 24.49 -13.67
N ARG A 375 14.80 25.46 -13.53
CA ARG A 375 14.95 26.85 -14.04
C ARG A 375 14.98 27.92 -12.96
N PHE A 376 14.99 27.52 -11.70
CA PHE A 376 14.94 28.44 -10.58
C PHE A 376 16.16 29.37 -10.60
N GLN A 377 15.91 30.64 -10.36
CA GLN A 377 16.91 31.70 -10.37
C GLN A 377 17.45 31.96 -8.97
N ASP A 378 16.69 31.60 -7.94
CA ASP A 378 17.10 31.77 -6.56
C ASP A 378 16.63 30.64 -5.63
N THR A 379 17.34 30.49 -4.52
CA THR A 379 17.02 29.61 -3.40
C THR A 379 17.08 30.40 -2.11
N ASP A 380 16.02 30.35 -1.29
CA ASP A 380 15.95 31.02 0.00
C ASP A 380 15.45 30.09 1.10
N PHE A 381 16.34 29.77 2.04
CA PHE A 381 16.09 28.88 3.17
C PHE A 381 16.68 29.51 4.45
N PRO A 382 16.07 30.59 4.97
CA PRO A 382 16.70 31.45 5.96
C PRO A 382 16.98 30.77 7.31
N GLU A 383 16.17 29.79 7.71
CA GLU A 383 16.37 29.04 8.96
C GLU A 383 17.17 27.74 8.80
N LEU A 384 17.58 27.37 7.58
CA LEU A 384 18.24 26.09 7.30
C LEU A 384 19.67 26.08 7.86
N LYS A 385 19.92 25.17 8.80
CA LYS A 385 21.21 25.08 9.51
C LYS A 385 21.99 23.81 9.19
N LEU A 386 21.29 22.77 8.74
CA LEU A 386 21.89 21.46 8.57
C LEU A 386 21.25 20.70 7.41
N VAL A 387 22.09 20.21 6.52
CA VAL A 387 21.73 19.23 5.50
C VAL A 387 22.76 18.09 5.59
N LYS A 388 22.31 16.87 5.85
CA LYS A 388 23.20 15.71 5.89
C LYS A 388 23.40 15.15 4.49
N GLY A 389 24.59 14.66 4.17
CA GLY A 389 24.90 14.12 2.86
C GLY A 389 25.30 15.20 1.85
N SER A 390 24.82 15.07 0.61
CA SER A 390 25.29 15.88 -0.54
C SER A 390 24.23 16.87 -1.02
N ALA A 391 24.67 17.88 -1.77
CA ALA A 391 23.77 18.77 -2.53
C ALA A 391 24.11 18.70 -4.02
N TYR A 392 23.10 18.37 -4.81
CA TYR A 392 23.10 18.52 -6.26
C TYR A 392 22.13 19.65 -6.61
N ILE A 393 22.64 20.70 -7.24
CA ILE A 393 21.89 21.89 -7.61
C ILE A 393 22.23 22.20 -9.06
N ASN A 394 21.26 22.08 -9.96
CA ASN A 394 21.43 22.27 -11.38
C ASN A 394 20.32 23.18 -11.92
N SER A 395 20.64 24.46 -12.10
CA SER A 395 19.73 25.40 -12.74
C SER A 395 20.27 25.84 -14.09
N ASN A 396 19.38 25.91 -15.09
CA ASN A 396 19.72 26.54 -16.37
C ASN A 396 19.73 28.08 -16.30
N SER A 397 19.37 28.68 -15.16
CA SER A 397 19.48 30.12 -14.93
C SER A 397 20.94 30.56 -14.79
N GLU A 398 21.31 31.65 -15.46
CA GLU A 398 22.63 32.28 -15.32
C GLU A 398 22.75 33.19 -14.09
N THR A 399 21.63 33.45 -13.39
CA THR A 399 21.57 34.38 -12.24
C THR A 399 21.68 33.68 -10.90
N LEU A 400 21.60 32.34 -10.85
CA LEU A 400 21.68 31.58 -9.61
C LEU A 400 23.06 31.77 -8.96
N ASP A 401 23.07 32.21 -7.69
CA ASP A 401 24.28 32.35 -6.90
C ASP A 401 24.68 31.04 -6.21
N CYS A 402 25.53 30.27 -6.88
CA CYS A 402 26.11 29.06 -6.30
C CYS A 402 26.98 29.29 -5.06
N SER A 403 27.39 30.54 -4.77
CA SER A 403 28.16 30.84 -3.57
C SER A 403 27.35 30.68 -2.28
N LYS A 404 26.02 30.85 -2.32
CA LYS A 404 25.10 30.57 -1.20
C LYS A 404 25.28 29.17 -0.61
N TRP A 405 25.59 28.18 -1.47
CA TRP A 405 25.76 26.78 -1.08
C TRP A 405 27.23 26.38 -0.92
N THR A 406 28.12 26.96 -1.72
CA THR A 406 29.53 26.53 -1.82
C THR A 406 30.51 27.38 -0.99
N THR A 407 30.07 28.51 -0.44
CA THR A 407 30.92 29.42 0.33
C THR A 407 30.39 29.56 1.76
N PRO A 408 30.97 28.83 2.73
CA PRO A 408 30.63 28.97 4.15
C PRO A 408 30.80 30.39 4.69
N ILE A 409 29.70 31.04 5.09
CA ILE A 409 29.75 32.40 5.67
C ILE A 409 30.33 32.39 7.10
N SER A 410 29.99 31.37 7.88
CA SER A 410 30.40 31.23 9.30
C SER A 410 31.55 30.23 9.49
N GLY A 411 32.38 30.03 8.45
CA GLY A 411 33.52 29.11 8.45
C GLY A 411 33.17 27.62 8.30
N ARG A 412 31.91 27.22 8.49
CA ARG A 412 31.41 25.86 8.23
C ARG A 412 30.24 25.89 7.26
N SER A 413 30.21 24.94 6.33
CA SER A 413 29.08 24.78 5.39
C SER A 413 27.78 24.53 6.18
N ILE A 414 26.61 24.50 5.55
CA ILE A 414 25.41 23.87 6.13
C ILE A 414 25.31 22.38 5.75
N ILE A 415 26.04 21.96 4.72
CA ILE A 415 26.11 20.58 4.23
C ILE A 415 27.14 19.79 5.05
N ARG A 416 26.85 18.54 5.41
CA ARG A 416 27.71 17.68 6.25
C ARG A 416 27.95 16.32 5.60
N GLY A 417 29.21 15.96 5.37
CA GLY A 417 29.62 14.61 4.97
C GLY A 417 29.37 14.28 3.49
N GLY A 418 29.55 15.23 2.57
CA GLY A 418 29.22 15.02 1.16
C GLY A 418 29.85 16.00 0.19
N LYS A 419 29.35 15.99 -1.05
CA LYS A 419 29.78 16.89 -2.13
C LYS A 419 28.66 17.89 -2.43
N ILE A 420 29.04 19.12 -2.73
CA ILE A 420 28.16 20.15 -3.27
C ILE A 420 28.53 20.31 -4.73
N ASN A 421 27.59 20.07 -5.63
CA ASN A 421 27.69 20.41 -7.05
C ASN A 421 26.62 21.44 -7.34
N CYS A 422 27.02 22.66 -7.67
CA CYS A 422 26.09 23.71 -8.07
C CYS A 422 26.41 24.17 -9.48
N THR A 423 25.42 24.11 -10.36
CA THR A 423 25.49 24.61 -11.74
C THR A 423 24.49 25.74 -11.89
N SER A 424 24.98 26.88 -12.38
CA SER A 424 24.24 28.09 -12.72
C SER A 424 24.49 28.38 -14.20
N GLY A 425 23.53 27.99 -15.05
CA GLY A 425 23.64 28.02 -16.49
C GLY A 425 24.80 27.13 -16.96
N ARG A 426 25.90 27.74 -17.39
CA ARG A 426 27.12 27.03 -17.87
C ARG A 426 28.27 27.02 -16.86
N LYS A 427 28.08 27.62 -15.70
CA LYS A 427 29.09 27.73 -14.66
C LYS A 427 28.83 26.66 -13.61
N GLN A 428 29.83 25.84 -13.34
CA GLN A 428 29.76 24.82 -12.32
C GLN A 428 30.77 25.11 -11.22
N LYS A 429 30.31 25.06 -9.97
CA LYS A 429 31.15 25.12 -8.79
C LYS A 429 30.91 23.89 -7.94
N SER A 430 32.00 23.22 -7.58
CA SER A 430 31.95 22.00 -6.78
C SER A 430 32.88 22.11 -5.58
N ILE A 431 32.38 21.71 -4.40
CA ILE A 431 33.20 21.54 -3.20
C ILE A 431 32.88 20.23 -2.50
N SER A 432 33.86 19.68 -1.78
CA SER A 432 33.69 18.53 -0.90
C SER A 432 33.83 18.97 0.55
N VAL A 433 32.93 18.50 1.41
CA VAL A 433 32.89 18.84 2.84
C VAL A 433 32.93 17.59 3.70
N ASN A 434 33.65 17.66 4.83
CA ASN A 434 33.67 16.58 5.81
C ASN A 434 32.39 16.57 6.67
N GLU A 435 32.32 15.65 7.64
CA GLU A 435 31.21 15.52 8.58
C GLU A 435 31.01 16.72 9.51
N ASN A 436 32.03 17.56 9.69
CA ASN A 436 31.96 18.79 10.50
C ASN A 436 31.56 20.02 9.70
N GLY A 437 31.53 19.90 8.36
CA GLY A 437 31.24 20.99 7.43
C GLY A 437 32.46 21.77 6.97
N ASP A 438 33.67 21.27 7.22
CA ASP A 438 34.92 21.88 6.75
C ASP A 438 35.13 21.53 5.28
N VAL A 439 35.55 22.52 4.49
CA VAL A 439 35.84 22.34 3.07
C VAL A 439 37.18 21.61 2.90
N ILE A 440 37.15 20.45 2.23
CA ILE A 440 38.33 19.62 1.99
C ILE A 440 38.96 19.95 0.63
N GLN A 441 38.11 20.13 -0.39
CA GLN A 441 38.53 20.35 -1.78
C GLN A 441 37.49 21.21 -2.49
N GLY A 442 37.92 22.07 -3.42
CA GLY A 442 37.05 22.85 -4.28
C GLY A 442 37.58 22.94 -5.71
N SER A 443 36.67 23.04 -6.66
CA SER A 443 36.95 23.26 -8.09
C SER A 443 35.85 24.10 -8.73
N GLU A 444 36.22 24.99 -9.64
CA GLU A 444 35.30 25.79 -10.44
C GLU A 444 35.60 25.55 -11.92
N VAL A 445 34.56 25.24 -12.70
CA VAL A 445 34.66 24.91 -14.12
C VAL A 445 33.60 25.72 -14.86
N VAL A 446 34.03 26.46 -15.89
CA VAL A 446 33.12 27.10 -16.85
C VAL A 446 33.08 26.22 -18.10
N THR A 447 31.91 25.70 -18.45
CA THR A 447 31.75 24.94 -19.70
C THR A 447 31.57 25.90 -20.86
N GLU A 448 32.66 26.23 -21.54
CA GLU A 448 32.62 26.90 -22.85
C GLU A 448 32.18 25.88 -23.90
N THR A 449 30.92 25.96 -24.34
CA THR A 449 30.54 25.41 -25.64
C THR A 449 30.88 26.45 -26.69
N GLU A 450 31.88 26.17 -27.53
CA GLU A 450 32.06 26.86 -28.81
C GLU A 450 30.72 26.84 -29.54
N VAL A 451 30.15 28.03 -29.75
CA VAL A 451 29.03 28.20 -30.67
C VAL A 451 29.59 27.90 -32.06
N VAL A 452 29.36 26.69 -32.57
CA VAL A 452 29.54 26.39 -33.99
C VAL A 452 28.57 27.33 -34.72
N PRO A 453 29.04 28.30 -35.54
CA PRO A 453 28.15 29.16 -36.28
C PRO A 453 27.37 28.30 -37.28
N GLU A 454 26.04 28.43 -37.29
CA GLU A 454 25.21 27.90 -38.37
C GLU A 454 25.75 28.37 -39.72
N LYS A 455 26.35 27.44 -40.48
CA LYS A 455 26.63 27.68 -41.88
C LYS A 455 25.29 27.76 -42.63
N LYS A 456 24.94 28.97 -43.06
CA LYS A 456 23.98 29.18 -44.15
C LYS A 456 24.47 28.41 -45.38
N ASN A 457 23.70 27.40 -45.80
CA ASN A 457 23.89 26.75 -47.10
C ASN A 457 23.55 27.76 -48.20
N SER A 458 24.59 28.26 -48.88
CA SER A 458 24.48 28.84 -50.22
C SER A 458 25.15 27.86 -51.18
N TYR A 459 24.35 27.33 -52.11
CA TYR A 459 24.84 26.57 -53.26
C TYR A 459 25.63 27.51 -54.17
N GLY A 460 26.92 27.21 -54.37
CA GLY A 460 27.79 27.95 -55.29
C GLY A 460 29.11 27.22 -55.48
N SER A 461 29.23 26.53 -56.61
CA SER A 461 30.32 25.65 -57.03
C SER A 461 31.69 26.32 -57.10
N SER A 462 32.76 25.64 -56.66
CA SER A 462 34.01 25.49 -57.43
C SER A 462 35.05 24.61 -56.72
N VAL A 463 35.87 23.99 -57.57
CA VAL A 463 36.85 22.93 -57.38
C VAL A 463 38.14 23.41 -56.72
N SER A 464 38.76 22.61 -55.82
CA SER A 464 40.17 22.16 -55.93
C SER A 464 40.71 21.46 -54.66
N ASN A 465 41.63 20.51 -54.92
CA ASN A 465 42.32 19.58 -54.03
C ASN A 465 43.05 20.19 -52.82
N SER A 466 43.11 19.46 -51.70
CA SER A 466 44.33 18.75 -51.25
C SER A 466 44.19 18.13 -49.85
N SER A 467 45.01 17.11 -49.65
CA SER A 467 45.16 16.16 -48.55
C SER A 467 45.50 16.74 -47.17
N SER A 468 44.99 16.11 -46.10
CA SER A 468 45.76 15.77 -44.89
C SER A 468 44.91 14.98 -43.89
N MET A 469 45.20 13.69 -43.73
CA MET A 469 44.80 12.88 -42.58
C MET A 469 45.38 13.46 -41.29
N LYS A 470 44.56 13.62 -40.24
CA LYS A 470 45.02 13.55 -38.84
C LYS A 470 44.02 12.80 -37.98
N THR A 471 44.46 11.63 -37.56
CA THR A 471 43.97 10.76 -36.49
C THR A 471 44.14 11.43 -35.12
N ILE A 472 43.08 11.50 -34.31
CA ILE A 472 43.12 11.71 -32.84
C ILE A 472 41.94 10.90 -32.28
N SER A 473 42.21 9.66 -31.85
CA SER A 473 42.42 9.25 -30.45
C SER A 473 41.11 9.14 -29.66
N GLN A 474 40.62 7.90 -29.58
CA GLN A 474 39.61 7.45 -28.64
C GLN A 474 40.02 7.77 -27.20
N MET A 475 39.10 8.31 -26.41
CA MET A 475 39.14 8.19 -24.95
C MET A 475 37.79 7.65 -24.48
N SER A 476 37.91 6.52 -23.79
CA SER A 476 36.91 5.68 -23.14
C SER A 476 35.98 6.45 -22.19
N VAL A 477 34.68 6.36 -22.44
CA VAL A 477 33.64 6.68 -21.46
C VAL A 477 33.43 5.43 -20.59
N LEU A 478 33.86 5.52 -19.33
CA LEU A 478 33.55 4.54 -18.30
C LEU A 478 32.11 4.76 -17.84
N LEU A 479 31.27 3.81 -18.23
CA LEU A 479 29.90 3.59 -17.77
C LEU A 479 29.93 3.32 -16.25
N TRP A 480 29.27 4.15 -15.44
CA TRP A 480 28.85 3.75 -14.09
C TRP A 480 27.35 3.51 -14.11
N ILE A 481 27.00 2.29 -13.75
CA ILE A 481 25.68 1.67 -13.80
C ILE A 481 24.78 2.30 -12.72
N LEU A 482 23.65 2.87 -13.16
CA LEU A 482 22.47 3.12 -12.33
C LEU A 482 21.86 1.77 -11.94
N VAL A 483 21.78 1.50 -10.64
CA VAL A 483 20.84 0.50 -10.10
C VAL A 483 19.78 1.28 -9.33
N VAL A 484 18.67 1.57 -10.00
CA VAL A 484 17.39 1.86 -9.37
C VAL A 484 16.39 0.96 -10.08
N GLY A 485 15.71 0.11 -9.30
CA GLY A 485 14.83 -0.92 -9.79
C GLY A 485 13.63 -0.34 -10.54
N ALA A 486 13.58 -0.59 -11.84
CA ALA A 486 12.33 -0.63 -12.57
C ALA A 486 11.72 -2.02 -12.36
N VAL A 487 10.69 -2.11 -11.51
CA VAL A 487 9.75 -3.23 -11.60
C VAL A 487 8.84 -2.91 -12.79
N THR A 488 9.05 -3.66 -13.86
CA THR A 488 8.25 -3.66 -15.08
C THR A 488 6.84 -4.13 -14.77
N ILE A 489 5.83 -3.28 -15.00
CA ILE A 489 4.47 -3.73 -15.29
C ILE A 489 4.41 -3.97 -16.79
N THR A 490 4.43 -5.25 -17.19
CA THR A 490 4.17 -5.65 -18.57
C THR A 490 2.68 -5.54 -18.85
N SER A 491 2.31 -4.59 -19.70
CA SER A 491 1.02 -4.55 -20.38
C SER A 491 0.98 -5.65 -21.45
N ASN A 492 0.19 -6.69 -21.21
CA ASN A 492 -0.22 -7.63 -22.26
C ASN A 492 -1.46 -7.05 -22.95
N ILE A 493 -1.25 -6.50 -24.14
CA ILE A 493 -2.29 -6.29 -25.14
C ILE A 493 -2.28 -7.57 -25.99
N ALA A 494 -3.37 -8.33 -25.97
CA ALA A 494 -3.67 -9.35 -26.96
C ALA A 494 -4.98 -8.98 -27.65
N ILE A 495 -4.95 -9.12 -28.98
CA ILE A 495 -6.06 -8.99 -29.94
C ILE A 495 -7.16 -9.99 -29.63
#